data_AF-A0A655DLL4-F1
#
_entry.id   AF-A0A655DLL4-F1
#
_cell.length_a   1.000
_cell.length_b   1.000
_cell.length_c   1.000
_cell.angle_alpha   90.00
_cell.angle_beta   90.00
_cell.angle_gamma   90.00
#
_symmetry.space_group_name_H-M   'P 1'
#
loop_
_entity.id
_entity.type
_entity.pdbx_description
1 polymer ?
#
loop_
_entity_poly.entity_id
_entity_poly.type
_entity_poly.pdbx_seq_one_letter_code
_entity_poly.pdbx_strand_id
1 'polypeptide(L)'
;MTSWATAEQIPVDKVVTEVGSVLNGHRRKFPAVLRDLSVTRIVVEHRDRFCRFGSEYVHAALAAQGRELVVVDSAEVDDDLVWDMTEILTSMCARLYGKRAAQNRAKRAVAAAAVDDHEAA
;
A
#
# COMPACT_ATOMS: atom_id res chain seq x y z
N MET A 1 15.34 -0.78 8.16
CA MET A 1 14.55 0.34 8.72
C MET A 1 15.16 1.00 9.97
N THR A 2 15.25 0.35 11.14
CA THR A 2 15.78 1.01 12.34
C THR A 2 17.26 1.39 12.24
N SER A 3 18.09 0.54 11.64
CA SER A 3 19.49 0.84 11.33
C SER A 3 19.66 2.03 10.39
N TRP A 4 18.81 2.13 9.36
CA TRP A 4 18.78 3.26 8.44
C TRP A 4 18.40 4.56 9.17
N ALA A 5 17.35 4.53 10.00
CA ALA A 5 16.94 5.71 10.77
C ALA A 5 18.05 6.19 11.72
N THR A 6 18.76 5.27 12.38
CA THR A 6 19.92 5.60 13.20
C THR A 6 21.06 6.22 12.39
N ALA A 7 21.33 5.72 11.17
CA ALA A 7 22.35 6.27 10.29
C ALA A 7 22.02 7.70 9.83
N GLU A 8 20.74 7.97 9.55
CA GLU A 8 20.22 9.31 9.23
C GLU A 8 20.03 10.21 10.45
N GLN A 9 20.43 9.75 11.64
CA GLN A 9 20.27 10.45 12.92
C GLN A 9 18.81 10.82 13.24
N ILE A 10 17.87 10.02 12.75
CA ILE A 10 16.44 10.16 13.02
C ILE A 10 16.11 9.34 14.28
N PRO A 11 15.71 9.97 15.41
CA PRO A 11 15.30 9.23 16.59
C PRO A 11 14.02 8.43 16.30
N VAL A 12 14.01 7.17 16.73
CA VAL A 12 12.86 6.26 16.55
C VAL A 12 12.13 6.10 17.87
N ASP A 13 11.00 6.78 18.03
CA ASP A 13 10.17 6.65 19.23
C ASP A 13 9.37 5.34 19.27
N LYS A 14 8.91 4.88 18.09
CA LYS A 14 8.03 3.72 17.98
C LYS A 14 8.15 3.03 16.64
N VAL A 15 8.21 1.70 16.67
CA VAL A 15 8.11 0.84 15.49
C VAL A 15 6.71 0.24 15.42
N VAL A 16 6.04 0.38 14.28
CA VAL A 16 4.68 -0.15 14.06
C VAL A 16 4.71 -1.14 12.90
N THR A 17 4.35 -2.39 13.18
CA THR A 17 4.22 -3.44 12.18
C THR A 17 2.78 -3.88 12.05
N GLU A 18 2.26 -4.00 10.83
CA GLU A 18 0.91 -4.45 10.53
C GLU A 18 0.92 -5.42 9.37
N VAL A 19 0.15 -6.51 9.50
CA VAL A 19 -0.07 -7.48 8.42
C VAL A 19 -1.47 -7.24 7.86
N GLY A 20 -1.56 -7.03 6.55
CA GLY A 20 -2.81 -6.85 5.85
C GLY A 20 -2.60 -6.07 4.55
N SER A 21 -3.47 -6.32 3.58
CA SER A 21 -3.45 -5.63 2.29
C SER A 21 -3.49 -4.12 2.46
N VAL A 22 -2.70 -3.41 1.65
CA VAL A 22 -2.70 -1.95 1.61
C VAL A 22 -3.96 -1.37 1.01
N LEU A 23 -4.72 -2.18 0.27
CA LEU A 23 -6.04 -1.86 -0.25
C LEU A 23 -7.12 -1.93 0.85
N ASN A 24 -6.81 -2.49 2.02
CA ASN A 24 -7.72 -2.52 3.16
C ASN A 24 -7.67 -1.20 3.94
N GLY A 25 -8.65 -0.33 3.69
CA GLY A 25 -8.86 0.92 4.43
C GLY A 25 -9.26 0.75 5.91
N HIS A 26 -9.57 -0.47 6.35
CA HIS A 26 -9.92 -0.79 7.74
C HIS A 26 -8.76 -1.40 8.53
N ARG A 27 -7.52 -1.24 8.05
CA ARG A 27 -6.33 -1.51 8.86
C ARG A 27 -6.41 -0.74 10.18
N ARG A 28 -5.91 -1.36 11.26
CA ARG A 28 -6.05 -0.84 12.62
C ARG A 28 -4.90 0.08 12.98
N LYS A 29 -3.66 -0.30 12.62
CA LYS A 29 -2.47 0.37 13.13
C LYS A 29 -2.09 1.57 12.28
N PHE A 30 -2.06 1.44 10.95
CA PHE A 30 -1.66 2.56 10.08
C PHE A 30 -2.58 3.78 10.23
N PRO A 31 -3.92 3.67 10.17
CA PRO A 31 -4.80 4.81 10.45
C PRO A 31 -4.68 5.36 11.87
N ALA A 32 -4.31 4.55 12.87
CA ALA A 32 -4.07 5.04 14.22
C ALA A 32 -2.84 5.97 14.28
N VAL A 33 -1.76 5.64 13.55
CA VAL A 33 -0.58 6.52 13.43
C VAL A 33 -0.93 7.82 12.70
N LEU A 34 -1.75 7.75 11.64
CA LEU A 34 -2.18 8.95 10.92
C LEU A 34 -3.05 9.88 11.78
N ARG A 35 -3.88 9.34 12.67
CA ARG A 35 -4.75 10.11 13.58
C ARG A 35 -4.02 10.72 14.77
N ASP A 36 -2.87 10.16 15.15
CA ASP A 36 -2.07 10.67 16.26
C ASP A 36 -1.28 11.91 15.84
N LEU A 37 -1.71 13.07 16.34
CA LEU A 37 -1.10 14.36 16.03
C LEU A 37 0.26 14.56 16.71
N SER A 38 0.62 13.74 17.70
CA SER A 38 1.94 13.79 18.33
C SER A 38 3.04 13.22 17.42
N VAL A 39 2.66 12.41 16.42
CA VAL A 39 3.59 11.82 15.46
C VAL A 39 3.92 12.85 14.38
N THR A 40 5.11 13.45 14.45
CA THR A 40 5.55 14.49 13.50
C THR A 40 6.23 13.94 12.25
N ARG A 41 6.87 12.77 12.35
CA ARG A 41 7.57 12.12 11.23
C ARG A 41 7.20 10.64 11.17
N ILE A 42 6.84 10.18 9.97
CA ILE A 42 6.55 8.78 9.68
C ILE A 42 7.57 8.32 8.66
N VAL A 43 8.29 7.23 8.96
CA VAL A 43 9.25 6.63 8.03
C VAL A 43 8.71 5.28 7.59
N VAL A 44 8.67 5.07 6.27
CA VAL A 44 8.27 3.81 5.65
C VAL A 44 9.35 3.37 4.67
N GLU A 45 9.49 2.06 4.50
CA GLU A 45 10.49 1.51 3.61
C GLU A 45 10.15 1.82 2.15
N HIS A 46 8.95 1.41 1.71
CA HIS A 46 8.44 1.65 0.37
C HIS A 46 7.05 2.26 0.40
N ARG A 47 6.64 2.87 -0.72
CA ARG A 47 5.29 3.44 -0.92
C ARG A 47 4.20 2.38 -0.75
N ASP A 48 4.40 1.22 -1.36
CA ASP A 48 3.45 0.11 -1.37
C ASP A 48 3.14 -0.44 0.03
N ARG A 49 4.03 -0.28 1.03
CA ARG A 49 3.81 -0.73 2.42
C ARG A 49 2.64 -0.07 3.12
N PHE A 50 2.29 1.15 2.70
CA PHE A 50 1.20 1.89 3.32
C PHE A 50 0.08 2.24 2.36
N CYS A 51 0.32 2.34 1.05
CA CYS A 51 -0.75 2.65 0.10
C CYS A 51 -0.39 2.26 -1.32
N ARG A 52 -1.27 1.50 -1.99
CA ARG A 52 -1.11 1.22 -3.43
C ARG A 52 -1.45 2.42 -4.30
N PHE A 53 -2.48 3.19 -3.92
CA PHE A 53 -2.92 4.39 -4.63
C PHE A 53 -3.13 5.56 -3.68
N GLY A 54 -2.85 6.79 -4.11
CA GLY A 54 -3.16 7.98 -3.32
C GLY A 54 -2.19 8.24 -2.16
N SER A 55 -0.99 7.69 -2.22
CA SER A 55 0.10 8.06 -1.30
C SER A 55 0.42 9.55 -1.35
N GLU A 56 0.26 10.19 -2.51
CA GLU A 56 0.43 11.62 -2.72
C GLU A 56 -0.57 12.42 -1.88
N TYR A 57 -1.82 11.94 -1.76
CA TYR A 57 -2.83 12.57 -0.90
C TYR A 57 -2.49 12.40 0.58
N VAL A 58 -1.98 11.24 0.98
CA VAL A 58 -1.52 11.01 2.36
C VAL A 58 -0.34 11.93 2.68
N HIS A 59 0.63 12.03 1.77
CA HIS A 59 1.77 12.91 1.91
C HIS A 59 1.34 14.39 2.00
N ALA A 60 0.47 14.85 1.10
CA ALA A 60 -0.04 16.21 1.10
C ALA A 60 -0.84 16.54 2.39
N ALA A 61 -1.65 15.58 2.87
CA ALA A 61 -2.41 15.76 4.11
C ALA A 61 -1.51 15.86 5.35
N LEU A 62 -0.43 15.09 5.41
CA LEU A 62 0.57 15.18 6.47
C LEU A 62 1.36 16.49 6.37
N ALA A 63 1.79 16.88 5.17
CA ALA A 63 2.50 18.13 4.94
C ALA A 63 1.66 19.36 5.33
N ALA A 64 0.36 19.34 5.05
CA ALA A 64 -0.57 20.39 5.47
C ALA A 64 -0.70 20.51 7.01
N GLN A 65 -0.35 19.46 7.75
CA GLN A 65 -0.30 19.43 9.21
C GLN A 65 1.10 19.74 9.77
N GLY A 66 2.08 20.07 8.91
CA GLY A 66 3.48 20.23 9.31
C GLY A 66 4.16 18.91 9.69
N ARG A 67 3.63 17.78 9.21
CA ARG A 67 4.15 16.43 9.47
C ARG A 67 4.84 15.90 8.22
N GLU A 68 5.83 15.04 8.43
CA GLU A 68 6.67 14.52 7.35
C GLU A 68 6.45 13.02 7.14
N LEU A 69 6.34 12.61 5.87
CA LEU A 69 6.33 11.21 5.47
C LEU A 69 7.57 10.92 4.62
N VAL A 70 8.48 10.14 5.17
CA VAL A 70 9.75 9.75 4.54
C VAL A 70 9.61 8.33 3.98
N VAL A 71 9.84 8.17 2.68
CA VAL A 71 9.90 6.88 2.00
C VAL A 71 11.37 6.61 1.68
N VAL A 72 11.93 5.53 2.24
CA VAL A 72 13.37 5.23 2.16
C VAL A 72 13.77 4.76 0.75
N ASP A 73 12.95 3.89 0.17
CA ASP A 73 13.13 3.36 -1.17
C ASP A 73 11.85 3.59 -1.98
N SER A 74 11.97 4.39 -3.03
CA SER A 74 10.86 4.73 -3.92
C SER A 74 10.55 3.65 -4.94
N ALA A 75 11.39 2.62 -5.09
CA ALA A 75 11.10 1.52 -6.00
C ALA A 75 9.87 0.73 -5.51
N GLU A 76 8.90 0.55 -6.41
CA GLU A 76 7.79 -0.37 -6.18
C GLU A 76 8.30 -1.81 -6.34
N VAL A 77 7.89 -2.71 -5.45
CA VAL A 77 8.24 -4.13 -5.58
C VAL A 77 7.23 -4.77 -6.54
N ASP A 78 7.68 -5.18 -7.73
CA ASP A 78 6.82 -5.71 -8.81
C ASP A 78 6.02 -6.96 -8.39
N ASP A 79 6.54 -7.76 -7.45
CA ASP A 79 5.91 -9.02 -7.00
C ASP A 79 4.49 -8.84 -6.43
N ASP A 80 4.12 -7.62 -5.98
CA ASP A 80 2.83 -7.34 -5.35
C ASP A 80 1.73 -6.89 -6.36
N LEU A 81 2.09 -6.52 -7.61
CA LEU A 81 1.12 -5.96 -8.57
C LEU A 81 0.02 -6.93 -8.98
N VAL A 82 0.36 -8.18 -9.31
CA VAL A 82 -0.62 -9.20 -9.71
C VAL A 82 -1.57 -9.51 -8.53
N TRP A 83 -1.02 -9.53 -7.31
CA TRP A 83 -1.80 -9.76 -6.11
C TRP A 83 -2.80 -8.63 -5.87
N ASP A 84 -2.34 -7.38 -5.92
CA ASP A 84 -3.19 -6.20 -5.76
C ASP A 84 -4.29 -6.14 -6.81
N MET A 85 -3.94 -6.36 -8.08
CA MET A 85 -4.93 -6.40 -9.18
C MET A 85 -5.97 -7.50 -8.95
N THR A 86 -5.55 -8.67 -8.47
CA THR A 86 -6.47 -9.76 -8.12
C THR A 86 -7.40 -9.36 -6.97
N GLU A 87 -6.90 -8.70 -5.93
CA GLU A 87 -7.71 -8.22 -4.81
C GLU A 87 -8.73 -7.15 -5.22
N ILE A 88 -8.30 -6.17 -6.01
CA ILE A 88 -9.17 -5.09 -6.54
C ILE A 88 -10.28 -5.69 -7.38
N LEU A 89 -9.94 -6.52 -8.37
CA LEU A 89 -10.91 -7.16 -9.25
C LEU A 89 -11.84 -8.08 -8.48
N THR A 90 -11.33 -8.79 -7.46
CA THR A 90 -12.17 -9.64 -6.60
C THR A 90 -13.18 -8.79 -5.82
N SER A 91 -12.74 -7.68 -5.22
CA SER A 91 -13.63 -6.75 -4.50
C SER A 91 -14.71 -6.16 -5.41
N MET A 92 -14.30 -5.70 -6.60
CA MET A 92 -15.21 -5.15 -7.62
C MET A 92 -16.19 -6.21 -8.11
N CYS A 93 -15.72 -7.41 -8.46
CA CYS A 93 -16.58 -8.50 -8.92
C CYS A 93 -17.54 -8.98 -7.82
N ALA A 94 -17.13 -8.96 -6.55
CA ALA A 94 -18.00 -9.30 -5.43
C ALA A 94 -19.17 -8.30 -5.29
N ARG A 95 -18.91 -7.01 -5.54
CA ARG A 95 -19.92 -5.94 -5.52
C ARG A 95 -20.84 -5.99 -6.74
N LEU A 96 -20.29 -6.23 -7.93
CA LEU A 96 -21.04 -6.23 -9.19
C LEU A 96 -21.84 -7.51 -9.41
N TYR A 97 -21.29 -8.66 -9.01
CA TYR A 97 -21.82 -9.96 -9.41
C TYR A 97 -22.03 -10.95 -8.25
N GLY A 98 -21.77 -10.52 -7.02
CA GLY A 98 -21.85 -11.36 -5.84
C GLY A 98 -20.59 -12.18 -5.57
N LYS A 99 -20.39 -12.54 -4.29
CA LYS A 99 -19.16 -13.16 -3.76
C LYS A 99 -18.79 -14.48 -4.44
N ARG A 100 -19.78 -15.30 -4.83
CA ARG A 100 -19.56 -16.67 -5.37
C ARG A 100 -18.80 -16.66 -6.69
N ALA A 101 -19.02 -15.66 -7.54
CA ALA A 101 -18.39 -15.59 -8.85
C ALA A 101 -17.13 -14.70 -8.87
N ALA A 102 -16.84 -13.98 -7.79
CA ALA A 102 -15.87 -12.91 -7.76
C ALA A 102 -14.43 -13.39 -7.98
N GLN A 103 -13.99 -14.39 -7.22
CA GLN A 103 -12.62 -14.91 -7.29
C GLN A 103 -12.30 -15.50 -8.66
N ASN A 104 -13.20 -16.34 -9.20
CA ASN A 104 -12.98 -16.97 -10.51
C ASN A 104 -12.95 -15.93 -11.64
N ARG A 105 -13.79 -14.89 -11.57
CA ARG A 105 -13.79 -13.82 -12.56
C ARG A 105 -12.55 -12.94 -12.48
N ALA A 106 -12.11 -12.58 -11.27
CA ALA A 106 -10.87 -11.84 -11.07
C ALA A 106 -9.66 -12.60 -11.63
N LYS A 107 -9.52 -13.89 -11.30
CA LYS A 107 -8.45 -14.73 -11.83
C LYS A 107 -8.45 -14.80 -13.37
N ARG A 108 -9.63 -14.96 -13.98
CA ARG A 108 -9.75 -14.98 -15.45
C ARG A 108 -9.37 -13.65 -16.09
N ALA A 109 -9.74 -12.53 -15.47
CA ALA A 109 -9.40 -11.20 -15.97
C ALA A 109 -7.89 -10.94 -15.89
N VAL A 110 -7.24 -11.29 -14.77
CA VAL A 110 -5.78 -11.18 -14.61
C VAL A 110 -5.05 -12.08 -15.61
N ALA A 111 -5.50 -13.33 -15.75
CA ALA A 111 -4.91 -14.27 -16.71
C ALA A 111 -5.02 -13.76 -18.14
N ALA A 112 -6.17 -13.21 -18.55
CA ALA A 112 -6.35 -12.66 -19.89
C ALA A 112 -5.40 -11.49 -20.17
N ALA A 113 -5.21 -10.58 -19.21
CA ALA A 113 -4.31 -9.44 -19.36
C ALA A 113 -2.83 -9.84 -19.46
N ALA A 114 -2.42 -10.94 -18.83
CA ALA A 114 -1.04 -11.43 -18.88
C ALA A 114 -0.67 -12.15 -20.19
N VAL A 115 -1.65 -12.51 -21.04
CA VAL A 115 -1.38 -13.19 -22.33
C VAL A 115 -0.97 -12.19 -23.41
N ASP A 116 -1.38 -10.93 -23.31
CA ASP A 116 -1.09 -9.90 -24.31
C ASP A 116 0.39 -9.43 -24.28
N ASP A 117 1.12 -9.63 -23.17
CA ASP A 117 2.55 -9.26 -23.06
C ASP A 117 3.50 -10.23 -23.77
N HIS A 118 3.04 -11.45 -24.10
CA HIS A 118 3.88 -12.48 -24.75
C HIS A 118 3.85 -12.48 -26.29
N GLU A 119 3.00 -11.66 -26.92
CA GLU A 119 2.84 -11.58 -28.37
C GLU A 119 3.53 -10.35 -29.01
N ALA A 120 4.20 -9.52 -28.20
CA ALA A 120 4.86 -8.27 -28.63
C ALA A 120 6.40 -8.28 -28.46
N ALA A 121 7.05 -9.44 -28.36
CA ALA A 121 8.51 -9.60 -28.30
C ALA A 121 9.08 -10.36 -29.51
#